data_AF-A0AAV5V753-F1
#
_entry.id   AF-A0AAV5V753-F1
#
_cell.length_a   1.000
_cell.length_b   1.000
_cell.length_c   1.000
_cell.angle_alpha   90.00
_cell.angle_beta   90.00
_cell.angle_gamma   90.00
#
_symmetry.space_group_name_H-M   'P 1'
#
loop_
_entity.id
_entity.type
_entity.pdbx_description
1 polymer ?
#
loop_
_entity_poly.entity_id
_entity_poly.type
_entity_poly.pdbx_seq_one_letter_code
_entity_poly.pdbx_strand_id
1 'polypeptide(L)'
;IGTYKYLQVKQANRHASKILCISFKNILQHTICIWACTFSLIIVIVDFNFLYRYWAVSNPHLIELFSTKRFQLLLFSIAAIECASWYSVNFHLMEATPEARASIAPALLKKYGIDAMERSMIITDYWRDGHYNAKPLFALCFCSAILTFGFAFMVYCGVGTVKNLSTSNQNISAKTRKLQYQLFRMLTIQ
;
A
#
# COMPACT_ATOMS: atom_id res chain seq x y z
N ILE A 1 -9.89 34.90 -45.72
CA ILE A 1 -10.03 33.43 -45.59
C ILE A 1 -8.92 32.80 -44.70
N GLY A 2 -7.68 33.31 -44.73
CA GLY A 2 -6.57 32.75 -43.90
C GLY A 2 -6.72 32.88 -42.37
N THR A 3 -7.28 33.98 -41.87
CA THR A 3 -7.36 34.25 -40.42
C THR A 3 -8.31 33.30 -39.66
N TYR A 4 -9.44 32.93 -40.28
CA TYR A 4 -10.39 31.99 -39.70
C TYR A 4 -9.81 30.57 -39.60
N LYS A 5 -9.05 30.14 -40.61
CA LYS A 5 -8.37 28.83 -40.62
C LYS A 5 -7.27 28.76 -39.55
N TYR A 6 -6.53 29.86 -39.35
CA TYR A 6 -5.53 29.98 -38.28
C TYR A 6 -6.14 29.88 -36.88
N LEU A 7 -7.28 30.56 -36.64
CA LEU A 7 -7.98 30.50 -35.34
C LEU A 7 -8.52 29.10 -35.04
N GLN A 8 -9.06 28.39 -36.04
CA GLN A 8 -9.53 27.02 -35.89
C GLN A 8 -8.40 26.05 -35.54
N VAL A 9 -7.24 26.14 -36.20
CA VAL A 9 -6.06 25.31 -35.89
C VAL A 9 -5.54 25.61 -34.48
N LYS A 10 -5.47 26.89 -34.07
CA LYS A 10 -5.02 27.27 -32.73
C LYS A 10 -5.98 26.80 -31.63
N GLN A 11 -7.28 26.77 -31.92
CA GLN A 11 -8.30 26.24 -31.01
C GLN A 11 -8.21 24.71 -30.94
N ALA A 12 -8.09 24.02 -32.07
CA ALA A 12 -7.89 22.57 -32.12
C ALA A 12 -6.62 22.12 -31.36
N ASN A 13 -5.49 22.83 -31.53
CA ASN A 13 -4.26 22.57 -30.79
C ASN A 13 -4.41 22.80 -29.28
N ARG A 14 -5.17 23.82 -28.87
CA ARG A 14 -5.49 24.04 -27.44
C ARG A 14 -6.37 22.94 -26.87
N HIS A 15 -7.35 22.45 -27.61
CA HIS A 15 -8.17 21.32 -27.19
C HIS A 15 -7.35 20.03 -27.11
N ALA A 16 -6.54 19.72 -28.12
CA ALA A 16 -5.65 18.56 -28.12
C ALA A 16 -4.66 18.58 -26.96
N SER A 17 -4.04 19.73 -26.68
CA SER A 17 -3.13 19.92 -25.53
C SER A 17 -3.85 19.70 -24.20
N LYS A 18 -5.07 20.22 -24.02
CA LYS A 18 -5.87 19.98 -22.80
C LYS A 18 -6.23 18.50 -22.62
N ILE A 19 -6.65 17.83 -23.68
CA ILE A 19 -6.98 16.39 -23.65
C ILE A 19 -5.74 15.57 -23.27
N LEU A 20 -4.58 15.89 -23.87
CA LEU A 20 -3.31 15.24 -23.54
C LEU A 20 -2.91 15.44 -22.08
N CYS A 21 -3.01 16.67 -21.56
CA CYS A 21 -2.70 16.98 -20.17
C CYS A 21 -3.64 16.27 -19.18
N ILE A 22 -4.94 16.19 -19.47
CA ILE A 22 -5.91 15.46 -18.63
C ILE A 22 -5.58 13.96 -18.64
N SER A 23 -5.34 13.40 -19.81
CA SER A 23 -4.97 11.98 -19.96
C SER A 23 -3.68 11.66 -19.18
N PHE A 24 -2.67 12.52 -19.29
CA PHE A 24 -1.41 12.35 -18.56
C PHE A 24 -1.59 12.45 -17.04
N LYS A 25 -2.37 13.41 -16.54
CA LYS A 25 -2.67 13.53 -15.10
C LYS A 25 -3.39 12.30 -14.55
N ASN A 26 -4.35 11.76 -15.30
CA ASN A 26 -5.07 10.55 -14.93
C ASN A 26 -4.14 9.34 -14.88
N ILE A 27 -3.29 9.15 -15.90
CA ILE A 27 -2.28 8.07 -15.92
C ILE A 27 -1.38 8.16 -14.70
N LEU A 28 -0.84 9.34 -14.40
CA LEU A 28 0.03 9.53 -13.24
C LEU A 28 -0.69 9.24 -11.92
N GLN A 29 -1.96 9.62 -11.77
CA GLN A 29 -2.74 9.31 -10.57
C GLN A 29 -2.91 7.79 -10.40
N HIS A 30 -3.24 7.08 -11.47
CA HIS A 30 -3.29 5.62 -11.45
C HIS A 30 -1.94 5.01 -11.07
N THR A 31 -0.83 5.50 -11.64
CA THR A 31 0.52 5.05 -11.31
C THR A 31 0.84 5.23 -9.82
N ILE A 32 0.50 6.39 -9.24
CA ILE A 32 0.74 6.64 -7.81
C ILE A 32 -0.10 5.70 -6.93
N CYS A 33 -1.36 5.46 -7.29
CA CYS A 33 -2.22 4.55 -6.53
C CYS A 33 -1.73 3.10 -6.62
N ILE A 34 -1.29 2.66 -7.80
CA ILE A 34 -0.67 1.33 -7.99
C ILE A 34 0.63 1.23 -7.18
N TRP A 35 1.47 2.26 -7.22
CA TRP A 35 2.69 2.30 -6.43
C TRP A 35 2.37 2.21 -4.92
N ALA A 36 1.36 2.95 -4.45
CA ALA A 36 0.93 2.93 -3.06
C ALA A 36 0.41 1.55 -2.61
N CYS A 37 -0.37 0.84 -3.41
CA CYS A 37 -0.87 -0.49 -3.03
C CYS A 37 0.23 -1.57 -3.03
N THR A 38 1.36 -1.36 -3.72
CA THR A 38 2.49 -2.30 -3.63
C THR A 38 3.08 -2.36 -2.21
N PHE A 39 3.07 -1.27 -1.46
CA PHE A 39 3.48 -1.28 -0.04
C PHE A 39 2.54 -2.13 0.82
N SER A 40 1.24 -2.08 0.57
CA SER A 40 0.26 -2.93 1.25
C SER A 40 0.51 -4.41 0.95
N LEU A 41 0.84 -4.75 -0.31
CA LEU A 41 1.18 -6.13 -0.69
C LEU A 41 2.41 -6.65 0.03
N ILE A 42 3.42 -5.81 0.27
CA ILE A 42 4.61 -6.20 1.05
C ILE A 42 4.19 -6.65 2.44
N ILE A 43 3.29 -5.92 3.10
CA ILE A 43 2.79 -6.25 4.44
C ILE A 43 2.08 -7.60 4.44
N VAL A 44 1.15 -7.83 3.50
CA VAL A 44 0.44 -9.11 3.38
C VAL A 44 1.40 -10.27 3.14
N ILE A 45 2.40 -10.09 2.28
CA ILE A 45 3.41 -11.13 2.02
C ILE A 45 4.22 -11.41 3.29
N VAL A 46 4.60 -10.38 4.04
CA VAL A 46 5.31 -10.54 5.31
C VAL A 46 4.43 -11.29 6.32
N ASP A 47 3.15 -10.95 6.44
CA ASP A 47 2.18 -11.66 7.29
C ASP A 47 2.11 -13.15 6.95
N PHE A 48 2.02 -13.49 5.66
CA PHE A 48 2.02 -14.90 5.23
C PHE A 48 3.31 -15.62 5.59
N ASN A 49 4.46 -14.95 5.51
CA ASN A 49 5.74 -15.51 5.93
C ASN A 49 5.78 -15.77 7.44
N PHE A 50 5.27 -14.83 8.25
CA PHE A 50 5.17 -15.01 9.70
C PHE A 50 4.21 -16.15 10.07
N LEU A 51 3.05 -16.23 9.40
CA LEU A 51 2.09 -17.31 9.59
C LEU A 51 2.70 -18.67 9.24
N TYR A 52 3.36 -18.76 8.08
CA TYR A 52 4.03 -19.99 7.65
C TYR A 52 5.05 -20.48 8.70
N ARG A 53 5.88 -19.58 9.22
CA ARG A 53 6.87 -19.92 10.26
C ARG A 53 6.23 -20.33 11.57
N TYR A 54 5.19 -19.61 11.98
CA TYR A 54 4.43 -19.93 13.17
C TYR A 54 3.84 -21.33 13.09
N TRP A 55 3.19 -21.68 11.98
CA TRP A 55 2.68 -23.03 11.76
C TRP A 55 3.80 -24.06 11.63
N ALA A 56 4.92 -23.72 11.00
CA ALA A 56 6.03 -24.67 10.85
C ALA A 56 6.62 -25.13 12.19
N VAL A 57 6.60 -24.27 13.21
CA VAL A 57 7.07 -24.60 14.56
C VAL A 57 5.94 -25.16 15.43
N SER A 58 4.76 -24.55 15.38
CA SER A 58 3.69 -24.81 16.34
C SER A 58 2.74 -25.92 15.90
N ASN A 59 2.51 -26.03 14.59
CA ASN A 59 1.53 -26.95 14.00
C ASN A 59 2.02 -27.46 12.62
N PRO A 60 3.06 -28.32 12.58
CA PRO A 60 3.70 -28.70 11.32
C PRO A 60 2.76 -29.34 10.29
N HIS A 61 1.69 -30.01 10.75
CA HIS A 61 0.66 -30.59 9.89
C HIS A 61 -0.12 -29.54 9.07
N LEU A 62 -0.19 -28.29 9.53
CA LEU A 62 -0.86 -27.20 8.79
C LEU A 62 0.00 -26.65 7.66
N ILE A 63 1.31 -26.94 7.62
CA ILE A 63 2.19 -26.46 6.53
C ILE A 63 1.74 -27.05 5.19
N GLU A 64 1.21 -28.28 5.17
CA GLU A 64 0.73 -28.93 3.95
C GLU A 64 -0.39 -28.15 3.25
N LEU A 65 -1.12 -27.30 3.99
CA LEU A 65 -2.09 -26.39 3.40
C LEU A 65 -1.43 -25.42 2.42
N PHE A 66 -0.21 -24.92 2.69
CA PHE A 66 0.52 -24.04 1.76
C PHE A 66 0.85 -24.71 0.41
N SER A 67 0.86 -26.05 0.37
CA SER A 67 1.03 -26.83 -0.86
C SER A 67 -0.29 -27.11 -1.59
N THR A 68 -1.43 -26.84 -0.95
CA THR A 68 -2.76 -27.11 -1.51
C THR A 68 -3.24 -25.93 -2.36
N LYS A 69 -3.63 -26.20 -3.62
CA LYS A 69 -4.13 -25.17 -4.56
C LYS A 69 -5.26 -24.31 -4.00
N ARG A 70 -6.17 -24.90 -3.20
CA ARG A 70 -7.29 -24.18 -2.57
C ARG A 70 -6.80 -23.10 -1.59
N PHE A 71 -5.79 -23.41 -0.79
CA PHE A 71 -5.25 -22.46 0.18
C PHE A 71 -4.35 -21.42 -0.50
N GLN A 72 -3.58 -21.80 -1.53
CA GLN A 72 -2.85 -20.84 -2.36
C GLN A 72 -3.80 -19.84 -3.04
N LEU A 73 -4.93 -20.32 -3.56
CA LEU A 73 -5.97 -19.45 -4.12
C LEU A 73 -6.54 -18.52 -3.05
N LEU A 74 -6.80 -19.00 -1.83
CA LEU A 74 -7.24 -18.17 -0.72
C LEU A 74 -6.23 -17.05 -0.39
N LEU A 75 -4.95 -17.38 -0.26
CA LEU A 75 -3.89 -16.39 0.02
C LEU A 75 -3.79 -15.35 -1.11
N PHE A 76 -3.87 -15.79 -2.37
CA PHE A 76 -3.89 -14.90 -3.52
C PHE A 76 -5.13 -14.00 -3.51
N SER A 77 -6.32 -14.54 -3.20
CA SER A 77 -7.55 -13.76 -3.08
C SER A 77 -7.44 -12.70 -1.97
N ILE A 78 -6.86 -13.04 -0.81
CA ILE A 78 -6.63 -12.07 0.27
C ILE A 78 -5.70 -10.94 -0.21
N ALA A 79 -4.57 -11.27 -0.83
CA ALA A 79 -3.64 -10.27 -1.35
C ALA A 79 -4.26 -9.39 -2.45
N ALA A 80 -5.08 -9.97 -3.33
CA ALA A 80 -5.79 -9.24 -4.37
C ALA A 80 -6.86 -8.29 -3.79
N ILE A 81 -7.63 -8.75 -2.81
CA ILE A 81 -8.64 -7.93 -2.12
C ILE A 81 -7.97 -6.77 -1.39
N GLU A 82 -6.88 -7.03 -0.69
CA GLU A 82 -6.10 -5.99 -0.02
C GLU A 82 -5.61 -4.94 -1.02
N CYS A 83 -4.94 -5.38 -2.10
CA CYS A 83 -4.43 -4.50 -3.14
C CYS A 83 -5.53 -3.64 -3.77
N ALA A 84 -6.67 -4.26 -4.11
CA ALA A 84 -7.82 -3.56 -4.67
C ALA A 84 -8.43 -2.56 -3.68
N SER A 85 -8.54 -2.93 -2.40
CA SER A 85 -9.08 -2.06 -1.35
C SER A 85 -8.17 -0.84 -1.12
N TRP A 86 -6.86 -1.07 -1.00
CA TRP A 86 -5.87 -0.01 -0.83
C TRP A 86 -5.86 0.94 -2.02
N TYR A 87 -5.83 0.39 -3.23
CA TYR A 87 -5.92 1.16 -4.47
C TYR A 87 -7.21 2.00 -4.51
N SER A 88 -8.36 1.39 -4.23
CA SER A 88 -9.68 2.04 -4.26
C SER A 88 -9.76 3.20 -3.28
N VAL A 89 -9.29 3.00 -2.05
CA VAL A 89 -9.27 4.05 -1.02
C VAL A 89 -8.38 5.21 -1.42
N ASN A 90 -7.17 4.93 -1.91
CA ASN A 90 -6.25 5.97 -2.39
C ASN A 90 -6.84 6.75 -3.56
N PHE A 91 -7.45 6.05 -4.52
CA PHE A 91 -7.96 6.67 -5.73
C PHE A 91 -9.23 7.51 -5.49
N HIS A 92 -10.15 7.03 -4.65
CA HIS A 92 -11.47 7.65 -4.47
C HIS A 92 -11.59 8.57 -3.24
N LEU A 93 -10.80 8.35 -2.18
CA LEU A 93 -10.98 9.04 -0.90
C LEU A 93 -9.83 9.99 -0.53
N MET A 94 -8.69 9.90 -1.22
CA MET A 94 -7.49 10.70 -0.96
C MET A 94 -7.12 11.59 -2.15
N GLU A 95 -8.11 11.95 -2.96
CA GLU A 95 -7.94 12.88 -4.07
C GLU A 95 -7.45 14.24 -3.56
N ALA A 96 -6.37 14.73 -4.16
CA ALA A 96 -5.77 16.01 -3.83
C ALA A 96 -6.62 17.17 -4.39
N THR A 97 -7.53 17.69 -3.56
CA THR A 97 -8.36 18.86 -3.90
C THR A 97 -7.49 20.10 -4.17
N PRO A 98 -7.98 21.09 -4.96
CA PRO A 98 -7.25 22.33 -5.20
C PRO A 98 -6.83 23.05 -3.91
N GLU A 99 -7.69 23.02 -2.90
CA GLU A 99 -7.47 23.66 -1.61
C GLU A 99 -6.43 22.88 -0.78
N ALA A 100 -6.44 21.54 -0.85
CA ALA A 100 -5.40 20.69 -0.27
C ALA A 100 -4.02 20.92 -0.91
N ARG A 101 -3.99 21.12 -2.22
CA ARG A 101 -2.75 21.43 -2.95
C ARG A 101 -2.22 22.82 -2.59
N ALA A 102 -3.10 23.81 -2.53
CA ALA A 102 -2.73 25.18 -2.18
C ALA A 102 -2.11 25.28 -0.78
N SER A 103 -2.60 24.48 0.20
CA SER A 103 -2.05 24.49 1.56
C SER A 103 -0.64 23.90 1.64
N ILE A 104 -0.32 22.88 0.83
CA ILE A 104 1.01 22.23 0.84
C ILE A 104 1.99 22.80 -0.19
N ALA A 105 1.51 23.51 -1.20
CA ALA A 105 2.31 24.13 -2.27
C ALA A 105 3.53 24.93 -1.75
N PRO A 106 3.41 25.86 -0.78
CA PRO A 106 4.57 26.63 -0.33
C PRO A 106 5.63 25.75 0.33
N ALA A 107 5.22 24.69 1.05
CA ALA A 107 6.14 23.76 1.69
C ALA A 107 6.86 22.87 0.67
N LEU A 108 6.14 22.35 -0.33
CA LEU A 108 6.71 21.54 -1.40
C LEU A 108 7.66 22.34 -2.29
N LEU A 109 7.29 23.57 -2.65
CA LEU A 109 8.14 24.44 -3.44
C LEU A 109 9.42 24.80 -2.70
N LYS A 110 9.32 25.17 -1.42
CA LYS A 110 10.49 25.53 -0.60
C LYS A 110 11.45 24.35 -0.39
N LYS A 111 10.93 23.14 -0.16
CA LYS A 111 11.75 21.98 0.24
C LYS A 111 12.27 21.18 -0.97
N TYR A 112 11.49 21.11 -2.04
CA TYR A 112 11.78 20.23 -3.17
C TYR A 112 11.81 20.95 -4.52
N GLY A 113 11.50 22.25 -4.59
CA GLY A 113 11.40 22.98 -5.85
C GLY A 113 10.25 22.49 -6.73
N ILE A 114 9.24 21.84 -6.14
CA ILE A 114 8.12 21.21 -6.85
C ILE A 114 6.86 22.07 -6.70
N ASP A 115 6.24 22.39 -7.82
CA ASP A 115 4.89 22.95 -7.83
C ASP A 115 3.84 21.85 -7.59
N ALA A 116 3.08 21.99 -6.51
CA ALA A 116 2.03 21.07 -6.11
C ALA A 116 0.76 21.14 -6.98
N MET A 117 0.59 22.23 -7.74
CA MET A 117 -0.58 22.45 -8.60
C MET A 117 -0.46 21.70 -9.93
N GLU A 118 0.76 21.41 -10.37
CA GLU A 118 1.02 20.79 -11.68
C GLU A 118 1.12 19.26 -11.63
N ARG A 119 1.53 18.69 -10.49
CA ARG A 119 1.81 17.24 -10.37
C ARG A 119 0.65 16.44 -9.79
N SER A 120 0.39 15.25 -10.32
CA SER A 120 -0.52 14.29 -9.68
C SER A 120 0.05 13.85 -8.32
N MET A 121 -0.81 13.78 -7.31
CA MET A 121 -0.45 13.42 -5.94
C MET A 121 -1.67 12.96 -5.16
N ILE A 122 -1.41 12.26 -4.06
CA ILE A 122 -2.39 11.84 -3.07
C ILE A 122 -2.17 12.70 -1.83
N ILE A 123 -3.23 13.29 -1.27
CA ILE A 123 -3.13 14.12 -0.06
C ILE A 123 -4.21 13.68 0.94
N THR A 124 -3.79 13.46 2.19
CA THR A 124 -4.69 13.18 3.30
C THR A 124 -5.08 14.47 4.03
N ASP A 125 -5.90 15.30 3.40
CA ASP A 125 -6.37 16.57 4.00
C ASP A 125 -7.59 16.34 4.90
N TYR A 126 -7.39 15.61 6.01
CA TYR A 126 -8.48 15.15 6.88
C TYR A 126 -8.99 16.20 7.87
N TRP A 127 -8.23 17.26 8.13
CA TRP A 127 -8.56 18.29 9.10
C TRP A 127 -8.15 19.67 8.58
N ARG A 128 -9.09 20.61 8.60
CA ARG A 128 -8.87 21.99 8.15
C ARG A 128 -9.83 22.94 8.86
N ASP A 129 -9.30 24.07 9.33
CA ASP A 129 -10.07 25.18 9.91
C ASP A 129 -11.11 24.75 10.98
N GLY A 130 -10.78 23.76 11.80
CA GLY A 130 -11.66 23.25 12.86
C GLY A 130 -12.67 22.18 12.41
N HIS A 131 -12.64 21.77 11.14
CA HIS A 131 -13.58 20.81 10.56
C HIS A 131 -12.85 19.57 10.01
N TYR A 132 -13.45 18.40 10.24
CA TYR A 132 -12.99 17.14 9.66
C TYR A 132 -13.56 16.93 8.26
N ASN A 133 -12.69 16.52 7.34
CA ASN A 133 -13.10 16.01 6.04
C ASN A 133 -13.26 14.48 6.14
N ALA A 134 -14.52 14.02 6.08
CA ALA A 134 -14.87 12.62 6.33
C ALA A 134 -14.20 11.64 5.37
N LYS A 135 -14.01 11.99 4.09
CA LYS A 135 -13.42 11.09 3.08
C LYS A 135 -11.95 10.73 3.38
N PRO A 136 -11.01 11.70 3.43
CA PRO A 136 -9.62 11.42 3.79
C PRO A 136 -9.47 10.95 5.23
N LEU A 137 -10.37 11.32 6.15
CA LEU A 137 -10.38 10.77 7.52
C LEU A 137 -10.71 9.27 7.51
N PHE A 138 -11.75 8.85 6.79
CA PHE A 138 -12.07 7.44 6.64
C PHE A 138 -10.92 6.67 5.98
N ALA A 139 -10.33 7.23 4.91
CA ALA A 139 -9.17 6.63 4.25
C ALA A 139 -8.00 6.44 5.22
N LEU A 140 -7.69 7.46 6.02
CA LEU A 140 -6.64 7.41 7.04
C LEU A 140 -6.91 6.31 8.07
N CYS A 141 -8.13 6.27 8.63
CA CYS A 141 -8.53 5.27 9.61
C CYS A 141 -8.47 3.85 9.02
N PHE A 142 -8.94 3.68 7.79
CA PHE A 142 -8.94 2.40 7.08
C PHE A 142 -7.51 1.87 6.88
N CYS A 143 -6.63 2.69 6.29
CA CYS A 143 -5.22 2.31 6.09
C CYS A 143 -4.53 2.04 7.44
N SER A 144 -4.78 2.88 8.46
CA SER A 144 -4.19 2.70 9.79
C SER A 144 -4.67 1.41 10.48
N ALA A 145 -5.94 1.04 10.32
CA ALA A 145 -6.50 -0.19 10.88
C ALA A 145 -5.87 -1.43 10.24
N ILE A 146 -5.73 -1.44 8.91
CA ILE A 146 -5.04 -2.51 8.17
C ILE A 146 -3.60 -2.66 8.66
N LEU A 147 -2.84 -1.56 8.71
CA LEU A 147 -1.45 -1.58 9.18
C LEU A 147 -1.36 -2.13 10.60
N THR A 148 -2.21 -1.62 11.50
CA THR A 148 -2.22 -2.05 12.91
C THR A 148 -2.55 -3.53 13.04
N PHE A 149 -3.52 -4.03 12.26
CA PHE A 149 -3.88 -5.44 12.25
C PHE A 149 -2.75 -6.31 11.73
N GLY A 150 -2.12 -5.96 10.60
CA GLY A 150 -0.97 -6.68 10.06
C GLY A 150 0.19 -6.74 11.05
N PHE A 151 0.59 -5.59 11.62
CA PHE A 151 1.64 -5.57 12.65
C PHE A 151 1.30 -6.39 13.89
N ALA A 152 0.05 -6.30 14.40
CA ALA A 152 -0.39 -7.11 15.53
C ALA A 152 -0.33 -8.61 15.19
N PHE A 153 -0.71 -8.99 13.98
CA PHE A 153 -0.64 -10.36 13.48
C PHE A 153 0.80 -10.86 13.37
N MET A 154 1.72 -10.07 12.79
CA MET A 154 3.16 -10.39 12.75
C MET A 154 3.72 -10.60 14.15
N VAL A 155 3.41 -9.69 15.09
CA VAL A 155 3.89 -9.80 16.48
C VAL A 155 3.35 -11.06 17.14
N TYR A 156 2.06 -11.35 16.96
CA TYR A 156 1.44 -12.57 17.48
C TYR A 156 2.13 -13.83 16.94
N CYS A 157 2.29 -13.96 15.61
CA CYS A 157 2.95 -15.09 14.99
C CYS A 157 4.43 -15.18 15.38
N GLY A 158 5.15 -14.06 15.44
CA GLY A 158 6.55 -13.97 15.83
C GLY A 158 6.79 -14.42 17.27
N VAL A 159 6.03 -13.85 18.22
CA VAL A 159 6.10 -14.24 19.64
C VAL A 159 5.70 -15.70 19.82
N GLY A 160 4.64 -16.15 19.14
CA GLY A 160 4.21 -17.56 19.16
C GLY A 160 5.31 -18.51 18.67
N THR A 161 6.02 -18.12 17.61
CA THR A 161 7.13 -18.90 17.06
C THR A 161 8.27 -19.03 18.07
N VAL A 162 8.69 -17.91 18.68
CA VAL A 162 9.77 -17.91 19.68
C VAL A 162 9.40 -18.71 20.93
N LYS A 163 8.17 -18.53 21.44
CA LYS A 163 7.68 -19.27 22.62
C LYS A 163 7.65 -20.77 22.37
N ASN A 164 7.04 -21.22 21.27
CA ASN A 164 6.97 -22.66 20.97
C ASN A 164 8.34 -23.27 20.70
N LEU A 165 9.27 -22.51 20.09
CA LEU A 165 10.64 -22.98 19.91
C LEU A 165 11.39 -23.14 21.24
N SER A 166 11.13 -22.28 22.23
CA SER A 166 11.74 -22.38 23.57
C SER A 166 11.18 -23.54 24.38
N THR A 167 9.89 -23.86 24.22
CA THR A 167 9.20 -24.93 24.95
C THR A 167 9.41 -26.31 24.34
N SER A 168 9.44 -26.43 23.01
CA SER A 168 9.61 -27.71 22.28
C SER A 168 11.06 -28.23 22.26
N ASN A 169 11.87 -27.86 23.25
CA ASN A 169 13.30 -28.16 23.38
C ASN A 169 13.66 -29.66 23.39
N GLN A 170 12.68 -30.57 23.41
CA GLN A 170 12.89 -32.03 23.38
C GLN A 170 12.64 -32.70 22.02
N ASN A 171 11.90 -32.07 21.08
CA ASN A 171 11.43 -32.74 19.84
C ASN A 171 11.87 -32.08 18.52
N ILE A 172 12.52 -30.91 18.55
CA ILE A 172 12.98 -30.22 17.33
C ILE A 172 14.50 -30.41 17.16
N SER A 173 14.90 -30.95 16.01
CA SER A 173 16.32 -31.08 15.64
C SER A 173 17.06 -29.73 15.74
N ALA A 174 18.26 -29.75 16.32
CA ALA A 174 19.12 -28.57 16.44
C ALA A 174 19.36 -27.84 15.09
N LYS A 175 19.32 -28.59 13.98
CA LYS A 175 19.46 -28.06 12.61
C LYS A 175 18.26 -27.21 12.20
N THR A 176 17.04 -27.70 12.45
CA THR A 176 15.79 -26.98 12.15
C THR A 176 15.63 -25.73 13.03
N ARG A 177 16.02 -25.83 14.32
CA ARG A 177 16.04 -24.67 15.23
C ARG A 177 16.95 -23.56 14.73
N LYS A 178 18.17 -23.89 14.31
CA LYS A 178 19.14 -22.91 13.81
C LYS A 178 18.66 -22.22 12.53
N LEU A 179 18.03 -22.97 11.63
CA LEU A 179 17.45 -22.43 10.39
C LEU A 179 16.29 -21.45 10.67
N GLN A 180 15.34 -21.83 11.53
CA GLN A 180 14.21 -20.96 11.91
C GLN A 180 14.70 -19.67 12.61
N TYR A 181 15.73 -19.77 13.46
CA TYR A 181 16.35 -18.60 14.09
C TYR A 181 17.04 -17.67 13.09
N GLN A 182 17.78 -18.23 12.13
CA GLN A 182 18.45 -17.44 11.09
C GLN A 182 17.45 -16.73 10.18
N LEU A 183 16.35 -17.41 9.83
CA LEU A 183 15.25 -16.85 9.05
C LEU A 183 14.50 -15.74 9.81
N PHE A 184 14.24 -15.94 11.11
CA PHE A 184 13.63 -14.91 11.96
C PHE A 184 14.54 -13.68 12.09
N ARG A 185 15.83 -13.89 12.34
CA ARG A 185 16.83 -12.81 12.45
C ARG A 185 16.97 -12.03 11.15
N MET A 186 16.86 -12.69 9.99
CA MET A 186 16.92 -12.03 8.70
C MET A 186 15.69 -11.12 8.46
N LEU A 187 14.50 -11.53 8.91
CA LEU A 187 13.29 -10.72 8.74
C LEU A 187 13.15 -9.59 9.77
N THR A 188 13.78 -9.69 10.94
CA THR A 188 13.77 -8.63 11.95
C THR A 188 14.84 -7.56 11.70
N ILE A 189 15.88 -7.89 10.92
CA ILE A 189 16.92 -6.93 10.50
C ILE A 189 16.54 -6.20 9.20
N GLN A 190 15.62 -6.75 8.41
CA GLN A 190 15.13 -6.13 7.17
C GLN A 190 14.36 -4.83 7.42
#